data_AF-A0A665U8P7-F1
#
_entry.id   AF-A0A665U8P7-F1
#
_cell.length_a   1.000
_cell.length_b   1.000
_cell.length_c   1.000
_cell.angle_alpha   90.00
_cell.angle_beta   90.00
_cell.angle_gamma   90.00
#
_symmetry.space_group_name_H-M   'P 1'
#
loop_
_entity.id
_entity.type
_entity.pdbx_description
1 polymer ?
#
loop_
_entity_poly.entity_id
_entity_poly.type
_entity_poly.pdbx_seq_one_letter_code
_entity_poly.pdbx_strand_id
1 'polypeptide(L)'
;MMMITLWLLVGMFVWDFGSSSITCPDGNICSDFETCCKTTHGYSCCPFPKAVCCPDMAHCCPQGFRCNMVTMMCEKENQPWMNIPMVNRETAVEPNSPVSFTDLKSNHDPNQKKVSVVHCDNYYTCPDGTTCCRHPKGAWFCCPYSLGRCCLDGFHCCPYGYDCDLTYTHCVRQSLRYPFTPKQALSSVPASLISPSEDKTSFQETPMTALTEASDSDPKVGVIRCDTKFYCPAGTTCCKGSTGWSCCPYPLGKCCADGQHCCQYGYTCSPTFKSCIKFSSQVASGVQEEAKTD
;
A
#
# COMPACT_ATOMS: atom_id res chain seq x y z
N MET A 1 -2.14 -58.02 -18.08
CA MET A 1 -3.14 -57.03 -18.55
C MET A 1 -2.98 -55.74 -17.76
N MET A 2 -1.81 -55.12 -17.94
CA MET A 2 -1.30 -53.96 -17.19
C MET A 2 -1.61 -52.65 -17.92
N MET A 3 -2.82 -52.57 -18.49
CA MET A 3 -3.32 -51.42 -19.26
C MET A 3 -4.69 -50.94 -18.77
N ILE A 4 -5.29 -51.65 -17.81
CA ILE A 4 -6.62 -51.32 -17.28
C ILE A 4 -6.50 -50.51 -15.97
N THR A 5 -5.41 -50.68 -15.22
CA THR A 5 -5.15 -49.92 -13.99
C THR A 5 -4.72 -48.46 -14.24
N LEU A 6 -4.22 -48.15 -15.44
CA LEU A 6 -3.80 -46.78 -15.78
C LEU A 6 -4.98 -45.87 -16.17
N TRP A 7 -6.12 -46.44 -16.58
CA TRP A 7 -7.31 -45.66 -16.95
C TRP A 7 -8.18 -45.26 -15.75
N LEU A 8 -8.06 -45.96 -14.61
CA LEU A 8 -8.80 -45.63 -13.39
C LEU A 8 -8.14 -44.51 -12.56
N LEU A 9 -6.85 -44.21 -12.80
CA LEU A 9 -6.16 -43.09 -12.13
C LEU A 9 -6.23 -41.78 -12.91
N VAL A 10 -6.50 -41.83 -14.22
CA VAL A 10 -6.64 -40.62 -15.06
C VAL A 10 -8.09 -40.08 -15.06
N GLY A 11 -9.08 -40.89 -14.68
CA GLY A 11 -10.50 -40.49 -14.69
C GLY A 11 -11.04 -39.81 -13.42
N MET A 12 -10.27 -39.75 -12.32
CA MET A 12 -10.77 -39.26 -11.01
C MET A 12 -10.18 -37.90 -10.56
N PHE A 13 -9.32 -37.28 -11.37
CA PHE A 13 -8.77 -35.94 -11.08
C PHE A 13 -9.47 -34.84 -11.88
N VAL A 14 -10.77 -34.99 -12.14
CA VAL A 14 -11.57 -33.98 -12.85
C VAL A 14 -12.90 -33.71 -12.16
N TRP A 15 -12.98 -33.73 -10.82
CA TRP A 15 -14.16 -33.22 -10.10
C TRP A 15 -13.80 -32.04 -9.20
N ASP A 16 -14.43 -30.91 -9.55
CA ASP A 16 -14.79 -29.76 -8.72
C ASP A 16 -13.69 -28.81 -8.22
N PHE A 17 -13.15 -28.03 -9.15
CA PHE A 17 -13.01 -26.59 -8.88
C PHE A 17 -14.34 -25.90 -9.22
N GLY A 18 -15.39 -26.23 -8.46
CA GLY A 18 -16.65 -25.50 -8.52
C GLY A 18 -16.41 -24.09 -8.00
N SER A 19 -16.28 -23.11 -8.91
CA SER A 19 -16.43 -21.70 -8.54
C SER A 19 -17.88 -21.53 -8.17
N SER A 20 -18.22 -21.54 -6.88
CA SER A 20 -19.61 -21.30 -6.51
C SER A 20 -19.89 -19.82 -6.75
N SER A 21 -21.13 -19.54 -7.13
CA SER A 21 -21.58 -18.21 -7.48
C SER A 21 -22.98 -18.02 -6.91
N ILE A 22 -23.28 -16.80 -6.48
CA ILE A 22 -24.58 -16.43 -5.97
C ILE A 22 -25.39 -15.78 -7.09
N THR A 23 -26.66 -16.18 -7.24
CA THR A 23 -27.59 -15.53 -8.16
C THR A 23 -28.41 -14.49 -7.42
N CYS A 24 -28.33 -13.24 -7.86
CA CYS A 24 -29.10 -12.12 -7.35
C CYS A 24 -30.58 -12.23 -7.75
N PRO A 25 -31.49 -11.51 -7.07
CA PRO A 25 -32.93 -11.60 -7.35
C PRO A 25 -33.37 -11.22 -8.77
N ASP A 26 -32.55 -10.48 -9.52
CA ASP A 26 -32.77 -10.10 -10.91
C ASP A 26 -32.11 -11.06 -11.92
N GLY A 27 -31.44 -12.11 -11.45
CA GLY A 27 -30.71 -13.07 -12.27
C GLY A 27 -29.24 -12.73 -12.51
N ASN A 28 -28.73 -11.58 -12.04
CA ASN A 28 -27.29 -11.30 -12.08
C ASN A 28 -26.51 -12.29 -11.23
N ILE A 29 -25.30 -12.64 -11.65
CA ILE A 29 -24.47 -13.64 -10.95
C ILE A 29 -23.24 -12.95 -10.37
N CYS A 30 -23.02 -13.15 -9.08
CA CYS A 30 -21.85 -12.68 -8.34
C CYS A 30 -21.04 -13.87 -7.82
N SER A 31 -19.78 -13.65 -7.46
CA SER A 31 -18.96 -14.67 -6.79
C SER A 31 -19.46 -14.94 -5.35
N ASP A 32 -19.15 -16.10 -4.78
CA ASP A 32 -19.53 -16.46 -3.40
C ASP A 32 -19.05 -15.49 -2.32
N PHE A 33 -17.98 -14.76 -2.61
CA PHE A 33 -17.38 -13.80 -1.69
C PHE A 33 -17.93 -12.38 -1.87
N GLU A 34 -18.93 -12.20 -2.74
CA GLU A 34 -19.56 -10.93 -3.06
C GLU A 34 -20.97 -10.86 -2.47
N THR A 35 -21.54 -9.65 -2.47
CA THR A 35 -22.92 -9.42 -2.02
C THR A 35 -23.74 -8.74 -3.11
N CYS A 36 -24.89 -9.33 -3.44
CA CYS A 36 -25.87 -8.70 -4.32
C CYS A 36 -26.44 -7.43 -3.69
N CYS A 37 -26.15 -6.28 -4.27
CA CYS A 37 -26.70 -5.00 -3.83
C CYS A 37 -27.61 -4.39 -4.89
N LYS A 38 -28.82 -3.98 -4.48
CA LYS A 38 -29.83 -3.40 -5.37
C LYS A 38 -29.41 -2.03 -5.89
N THR A 39 -29.54 -1.81 -7.20
CA THR A 39 -29.27 -0.56 -7.92
C THR A 39 -30.56 0.05 -8.49
N THR A 40 -30.45 1.18 -9.19
CA THR A 40 -31.55 1.76 -9.98
C THR A 40 -31.94 0.88 -11.18
N HIS A 41 -31.06 -0.01 -11.62
CA HIS A 41 -31.23 -0.83 -12.83
C HIS A 41 -31.32 -2.34 -12.55
N GLY A 42 -31.34 -2.76 -11.28
CA GLY A 42 -31.35 -4.18 -10.90
C GLY A 42 -30.50 -4.43 -9.66
N TYR A 43 -29.49 -5.28 -9.78
CA TYR A 43 -28.50 -5.62 -8.76
C TYR A 43 -27.09 -5.59 -9.35
N SER A 44 -26.11 -5.35 -8.49
CA SER A 44 -24.68 -5.37 -8.82
C SER A 44 -23.92 -6.04 -7.69
N CYS A 45 -22.75 -6.59 -8.01
CA CYS A 45 -21.90 -7.28 -7.05
C CYS A 45 -21.08 -6.28 -6.23
N CYS A 46 -21.20 -6.38 -4.90
CA CYS A 46 -20.28 -5.72 -3.99
C CYS A 46 -19.14 -6.69 -3.65
N PRO A 47 -17.86 -6.27 -3.69
CA PRO A 47 -16.71 -7.15 -3.50
C PRO A 47 -16.50 -7.62 -2.05
N PHE A 48 -17.46 -7.35 -1.16
CA PHE A 48 -17.39 -7.76 0.24
C PHE A 48 -18.42 -8.86 0.53
N PRO A 49 -18.04 -9.88 1.32
CA PRO A 49 -18.99 -10.83 1.83
C PRO A 49 -19.87 -10.14 2.87
N LYS A 50 -21.20 -10.35 2.79
CA LYS A 50 -22.19 -9.75 3.69
C LYS A 50 -22.08 -8.21 3.78
N ALA A 51 -21.90 -7.57 2.63
CA ALA A 51 -21.77 -6.13 2.51
C ALA A 51 -23.02 -5.39 2.99
N VAL A 52 -22.82 -4.14 3.42
CA VAL A 52 -23.88 -3.17 3.66
C VAL A 52 -24.09 -2.38 2.37
N CYS A 53 -25.25 -2.55 1.73
CA CYS A 53 -25.61 -1.81 0.52
C CYS A 53 -26.06 -0.39 0.90
N CYS A 54 -25.36 0.63 0.38
CA CYS A 54 -25.65 2.01 0.74
C CYS A 54 -26.93 2.54 0.05
N PRO A 55 -27.61 3.53 0.66
CA PRO A 55 -28.88 4.07 0.14
C PRO A 55 -28.78 4.77 -1.22
N ASP A 56 -27.59 5.23 -1.59
CA ASP A 56 -27.32 5.85 -2.90
C ASP A 56 -27.40 4.88 -4.08
N MET A 57 -27.58 3.58 -3.82
CA MET A 57 -27.68 2.53 -4.82
C MET A 57 -26.42 2.35 -5.69
N ALA A 58 -25.33 3.06 -5.39
CA ALA A 58 -24.10 3.07 -6.17
C ALA A 58 -22.90 2.50 -5.41
N HIS A 59 -22.93 2.58 -4.08
CA HIS A 59 -21.80 2.16 -3.25
C HIS A 59 -22.18 1.10 -2.22
N CYS A 60 -21.18 0.43 -1.68
CA CYS A 60 -21.34 -0.52 -0.59
C CYS A 60 -20.19 -0.44 0.41
N CYS A 61 -20.47 -0.91 1.62
CA CYS A 61 -19.52 -0.97 2.73
C CYS A 61 -19.32 -2.41 3.21
N PRO A 62 -18.19 -2.72 3.85
CA PRO A 62 -17.98 -4.03 4.46
C PRO A 62 -18.96 -4.28 5.61
N GLN A 63 -19.09 -5.55 5.98
CA GLN A 63 -19.89 -5.93 7.14
C GLN A 63 -19.45 -5.18 8.40
N GLY A 64 -20.42 -4.63 9.14
CA GLY A 64 -20.17 -3.92 10.41
C GLY A 64 -19.83 -2.44 10.25
N PHE A 65 -19.86 -1.90 9.03
CA PHE A 65 -19.76 -0.48 8.75
C PHE A 65 -21.12 0.12 8.37
N ARG A 66 -21.28 1.42 8.59
CA ARG A 66 -22.44 2.22 8.21
C ARG A 66 -22.02 3.23 7.14
N CYS A 67 -22.87 3.43 6.13
CA CYS A 67 -22.59 4.39 5.07
C CYS A 67 -22.88 5.82 5.58
N ASN A 68 -21.85 6.66 5.64
CA ASN A 68 -22.01 8.10 5.85
C ASN A 68 -22.12 8.79 4.48
N MET A 69 -23.34 9.19 4.14
CA MET A 69 -23.65 9.82 2.84
C MET A 69 -23.16 11.25 2.70
N VAL A 70 -22.74 11.89 3.80
CA VAL A 70 -22.19 13.26 3.79
C VAL A 70 -20.69 13.23 3.51
N THR A 71 -19.96 12.31 4.16
CA THR A 71 -18.51 12.17 4.00
C THR A 71 -18.11 11.19 2.90
N MET A 72 -19.08 10.44 2.35
CA MET A 72 -18.86 9.34 1.40
C MET A 72 -17.92 8.24 1.97
N MET A 73 -18.02 7.98 3.27
CA MET A 73 -17.21 7.00 3.99
C MET A 73 -18.06 5.92 4.68
N CYS A 74 -17.52 4.72 4.73
CA CYS A 74 -17.94 3.64 5.60
C CYS A 74 -17.35 3.88 6.99
N GLU A 75 -18.21 4.11 7.97
CA GLU A 75 -17.83 4.38 9.36
C GLU A 75 -18.24 3.22 10.26
N LYS A 76 -17.40 2.91 11.25
CA LYS A 76 -17.70 1.85 12.20
C LYS A 76 -18.18 2.42 13.53
N GLU A 77 -19.30 1.89 14.00
CA GLU A 77 -19.89 2.31 15.27
C GLU A 77 -18.91 2.03 16.42
N ASN A 78 -18.65 3.05 17.26
CA ASN A 78 -17.68 3.04 18.36
C ASN A 78 -16.19 2.96 17.96
N GLN A 79 -15.84 3.12 16.68
CA GLN A 79 -14.44 3.23 16.23
C GLN A 79 -14.28 4.42 15.24
N PRO A 80 -14.27 5.67 15.73
CA PRO A 80 -14.22 6.88 14.88
C PRO A 80 -12.98 6.96 13.98
N TRP A 81 -11.89 6.31 14.39
CA TRP A 81 -10.63 6.19 13.63
C TRP A 81 -10.69 5.10 12.55
N MET A 82 -11.81 4.43 12.37
CA MET A 82 -12.01 3.38 11.36
C MET A 82 -13.05 3.86 10.36
N ASN A 83 -12.62 4.79 9.50
CA ASN A 83 -13.36 5.28 8.34
C ASN A 83 -12.63 4.86 7.06
N ILE A 84 -13.37 4.30 6.11
CA ILE A 84 -12.82 3.91 4.80
C ILE A 84 -13.72 4.47 3.70
N PRO A 85 -13.20 4.86 2.54
CA PRO A 85 -14.04 5.33 1.43
C PRO A 85 -15.06 4.27 1.02
N MET A 86 -16.27 4.71 0.66
CA MET A 86 -17.30 3.81 0.15
C MET A 86 -16.86 3.20 -1.19
N VAL A 87 -17.06 1.90 -1.36
CA VAL A 87 -16.61 1.19 -2.58
C VAL A 87 -17.69 1.26 -3.66
N ASN A 88 -17.29 1.66 -4.86
CA ASN A 88 -18.14 1.58 -6.05
C ASN A 88 -18.42 0.13 -6.39
N ARG A 89 -19.67 -0.17 -6.70
CA ARG A 89 -20.07 -1.49 -7.17
C ARG A 89 -19.52 -1.68 -8.59
N GLU A 90 -18.89 -2.82 -8.87
CA GLU A 90 -18.42 -3.12 -10.21
C GLU A 90 -19.63 -3.37 -11.12
N THR A 91 -19.81 -2.51 -12.12
CA THR A 91 -20.75 -2.77 -13.20
C THR A 91 -20.19 -3.90 -14.03
N ALA A 92 -21.01 -4.92 -14.29
CA ALA A 92 -20.73 -5.93 -15.31
C ALA A 92 -20.26 -5.22 -16.59
N VAL A 93 -19.17 -5.74 -17.16
CA VAL A 93 -18.44 -5.19 -18.31
C VAL A 93 -19.38 -4.91 -19.48
N GLU A 94 -19.46 -3.66 -19.90
CA GLU A 94 -19.75 -3.27 -21.28
C GLU A 94 -18.66 -2.27 -21.72
N PRO A 95 -17.98 -2.51 -22.85
CA PRO A 95 -16.82 -1.73 -23.28
C PRO A 95 -17.21 -0.44 -23.99
N ASN A 96 -16.37 0.59 -23.80
CA ASN A 96 -16.31 1.87 -24.52
C ASN A 96 -17.26 3.00 -24.07
N SER A 97 -16.72 3.92 -23.26
CA SER A 97 -16.64 5.34 -23.64
C SER A 97 -15.66 6.11 -22.76
N PRO A 98 -14.85 7.02 -23.32
CA PRO A 98 -13.90 7.82 -22.56
C PRO A 98 -14.64 8.95 -21.83
N VAL A 99 -14.65 8.92 -20.50
CA VAL A 99 -15.14 10.06 -19.71
C VAL A 99 -13.95 10.98 -19.44
N SER A 100 -14.03 12.17 -20.02
CA SER A 100 -13.16 13.31 -19.80
C SER A 100 -13.35 13.84 -18.38
N PHE A 101 -12.27 13.91 -17.60
CA PHE A 101 -12.27 14.61 -16.32
C PHE A 101 -12.06 16.09 -16.60
N THR A 102 -13.13 16.88 -16.58
CA THR A 102 -13.01 18.32 -16.38
C THR A 102 -12.64 18.57 -14.92
N ASP A 103 -11.49 19.21 -14.74
CA ASP A 103 -10.97 19.71 -13.46
C ASP A 103 -12.04 20.44 -12.65
N LEU A 104 -12.28 19.98 -11.42
CA LEU A 104 -12.93 20.77 -10.39
C LEU A 104 -11.96 21.90 -9.99
N LYS A 105 -12.05 23.02 -10.72
CA LYS A 105 -11.64 24.33 -10.25
C LYS A 105 -12.41 24.63 -8.96
N SER A 106 -11.74 24.45 -7.82
CA SER A 106 -12.21 25.00 -6.56
C SER A 106 -12.02 26.51 -6.61
N ASN A 107 -13.14 27.22 -6.72
CA ASN A 107 -13.17 28.67 -6.62
C ASN A 107 -12.88 29.07 -5.16
N HIS A 108 -11.97 30.03 -5.05
CA HIS A 108 -11.56 30.71 -3.84
C HIS A 108 -12.75 31.45 -3.20
N ASP A 109 -13.05 31.16 -1.93
CA ASP A 109 -13.76 32.05 -1.01
C ASP A 109 -13.16 31.88 0.41
N PRO A 110 -12.76 32.97 1.11
CA PRO A 110 -11.88 32.92 2.26
C PRO A 110 -12.68 32.87 3.55
N ASN A 111 -13.03 31.68 4.03
CA ASN A 111 -13.32 31.51 5.45
C ASN A 111 -12.53 30.33 6.02
N GLN A 112 -11.52 30.70 6.78
CA GLN A 112 -10.37 29.93 7.22
C GLN A 112 -10.81 28.83 8.22
N LYS A 113 -11.35 27.72 7.73
CA LYS A 113 -11.35 26.48 8.49
C LYS A 113 -9.92 25.98 8.47
N LYS A 114 -9.19 26.21 9.57
CA LYS A 114 -7.82 25.70 9.77
C LYS A 114 -7.86 24.18 9.58
N VAL A 115 -7.54 23.72 8.37
CA VAL A 115 -7.43 22.31 8.06
C VAL A 115 -6.24 21.83 8.87
N SER A 116 -6.50 21.01 9.89
CA SER A 116 -5.42 20.35 10.60
C SER A 116 -4.72 19.41 9.61
N VAL A 117 -3.40 19.35 9.67
CA VAL A 117 -2.56 18.63 8.71
C VAL A 117 -1.64 17.72 9.47
N VAL A 118 -1.39 16.54 8.90
CA VAL A 118 -0.44 15.57 9.44
C VAL A 118 0.94 15.90 8.86
N HIS A 119 1.88 16.33 9.69
CA HIS A 119 3.25 16.56 9.27
C HIS A 119 3.98 15.21 9.14
N CYS A 120 4.44 14.90 7.93
CA CYS A 120 5.23 13.69 7.67
C CYS A 120 6.71 13.94 7.99
N ASP A 121 7.21 15.11 7.59
CA ASP A 121 8.52 15.64 7.96
C ASP A 121 8.54 17.18 7.83
N ASN A 122 9.73 17.77 7.76
CA ASN A 122 9.95 19.22 7.64
C ASN A 122 9.53 19.81 6.28
N TYR A 123 9.30 18.97 5.28
CA TYR A 123 8.99 19.37 3.91
C TYR A 123 7.63 18.86 3.43
N TYR A 124 7.10 17.80 4.02
CA TYR A 124 5.93 17.09 3.53
C TYR A 124 4.81 17.03 4.55
N THR A 125 3.59 17.28 4.07
CA THR A 125 2.35 17.22 4.85
C THR A 125 1.29 16.40 4.14
N CYS A 126 0.43 15.78 4.94
CA CYS A 126 -0.75 15.08 4.49
C CYS A 126 -2.03 15.69 5.08
N PRO A 127 -3.20 15.53 4.43
CA PRO A 127 -4.47 15.99 4.97
C PRO A 127 -4.78 15.36 6.33
N ASP A 128 -5.60 16.04 7.14
CA ASP A 128 -6.08 15.45 8.39
C ASP A 128 -6.77 14.10 8.18
N GLY A 129 -6.58 13.19 9.15
CA GLY A 129 -7.16 11.85 9.10
C GLY A 129 -6.42 10.86 8.19
N THR A 130 -5.28 11.25 7.63
CA THR A 130 -4.43 10.38 6.81
C THR A 130 -3.19 9.90 7.57
N THR A 131 -2.48 8.90 7.03
CA THR A 131 -1.21 8.40 7.59
C THR A 131 -0.07 8.66 6.61
N CYS A 132 1.03 9.23 7.09
CA CYS A 132 2.25 9.41 6.29
C CYS A 132 2.95 8.05 6.06
N CYS A 133 3.05 7.65 4.79
CA CYS A 133 3.75 6.45 4.35
C CYS A 133 5.00 6.83 3.57
N ARG A 134 6.14 6.24 3.96
CA ARG A 134 7.43 6.50 3.32
C ARG A 134 7.71 5.45 2.26
N HIS A 135 7.97 5.92 1.05
CA HIS A 135 8.34 5.08 -0.07
C HIS A 135 9.81 4.63 0.01
N PRO A 136 10.17 3.41 -0.44
CA PRO A 136 11.55 2.92 -0.40
C PRO A 136 12.58 3.84 -1.08
N LYS A 137 12.16 4.56 -2.13
CA LYS A 137 12.98 5.58 -2.83
C LYS A 137 13.02 6.96 -2.14
N GLY A 138 12.44 7.10 -0.94
CA GLY A 138 12.55 8.31 -0.10
C GLY A 138 11.41 9.32 -0.19
N ALA A 139 10.45 9.15 -1.11
CA ALA A 139 9.27 10.02 -1.21
C ALA A 139 8.22 9.72 -0.12
N TRP A 140 7.35 10.70 0.16
CA TRP A 140 6.21 10.53 1.08
C TRP A 140 4.90 10.47 0.33
N PHE A 141 4.01 9.60 0.81
CA PHE A 141 2.65 9.50 0.34
C PHE A 141 1.68 9.43 1.52
N CYS A 142 0.48 9.95 1.31
CA CYS A 142 -0.60 10.02 2.28
C CYS A 142 -1.53 8.82 2.09
N CYS A 143 -1.49 7.89 3.03
CA CYS A 143 -2.46 6.82 3.14
C CYS A 143 -3.80 7.39 3.61
N PRO A 144 -4.92 7.15 2.90
CA PRO A 144 -6.21 7.74 3.22
C PRO A 144 -6.79 7.29 4.57
N TYR A 145 -6.24 6.22 5.16
CA TYR A 145 -6.68 5.69 6.44
C TYR A 145 -5.95 6.35 7.60
N SER A 146 -6.68 6.73 8.65
CA SER A 146 -6.08 7.06 9.93
C SER A 146 -5.51 5.80 10.58
N LEU A 147 -4.24 5.84 11.01
CA LEU A 147 -3.49 4.68 11.52
C LEU A 147 -3.37 3.54 10.50
N GLY A 148 -3.28 3.88 9.22
CA GLY A 148 -3.09 2.93 8.14
C GLY A 148 -1.74 2.21 8.21
N ARG A 149 -1.70 0.94 7.80
CA ARG A 149 -0.48 0.16 7.68
C ARG A 149 0.14 0.34 6.30
N CYS A 150 1.29 1.00 6.23
CA CYS A 150 2.02 1.17 4.99
C CYS A 150 2.57 -0.17 4.49
N CYS A 151 2.38 -0.45 3.20
CA CYS A 151 2.99 -1.58 2.52
C CYS A 151 4.46 -1.27 2.23
N LEU A 152 5.24 -2.34 2.02
CA LEU A 152 6.69 -2.23 1.82
C LEU A 152 7.07 -1.69 0.44
N ASP A 153 6.16 -1.77 -0.53
CA ASP A 153 6.34 -1.16 -1.84
C ASP A 153 6.26 0.37 -1.79
N GLY A 154 5.76 0.94 -0.70
CA GLY A 154 5.67 2.38 -0.49
C GLY A 154 4.58 3.09 -1.28
N PHE A 155 3.78 2.35 -2.04
CA PHE A 155 2.67 2.88 -2.83
C PHE A 155 1.33 2.46 -2.26
N HIS A 156 1.29 1.31 -1.61
CA HIS A 156 0.07 0.79 -1.01
C HIS A 156 0.03 0.97 0.50
N CYS A 157 -1.18 1.07 1.04
CA CYS A 157 -1.45 0.99 2.45
C CYS A 157 -2.78 0.29 2.72
N CYS A 158 -2.87 -0.29 3.91
CA CYS A 158 -4.03 -0.99 4.40
C CYS A 158 -4.69 -0.25 5.56
N PRO A 159 -6.00 -0.40 5.75
CA PRO A 159 -6.67 0.15 6.93
C PRO A 159 -6.12 -0.50 8.22
N TYR A 160 -6.29 0.19 9.34
CA TYR A 160 -5.80 -0.29 10.63
C TYR A 160 -6.25 -1.73 10.94
N GLY A 161 -5.28 -2.57 11.34
CA GLY A 161 -5.50 -3.97 11.67
C GLY A 161 -5.47 -4.93 10.47
N TYR A 162 -5.20 -4.44 9.26
CA TYR A 162 -4.95 -5.26 8.08
C TYR A 162 -3.48 -5.15 7.64
N ASP A 163 -2.97 -6.26 7.11
CA ASP A 163 -1.61 -6.37 6.60
C ASP A 163 -1.64 -6.48 5.08
N CYS A 164 -0.63 -5.94 4.40
CA CYS A 164 -0.53 -6.12 2.96
C CYS A 164 -0.16 -7.58 2.67
N ASP A 165 -0.79 -8.17 1.67
CA ASP A 165 -0.33 -9.43 1.11
C ASP A 165 1.05 -9.27 0.45
N LEU A 166 1.72 -10.40 0.20
CA LEU A 166 3.09 -10.38 -0.36
C LEU A 166 3.15 -9.80 -1.78
N THR A 167 2.03 -9.80 -2.48
CA THR A 167 1.89 -9.24 -3.83
C THR A 167 1.50 -7.76 -3.83
N TYR A 168 1.22 -7.18 -2.66
CA TYR A 168 0.72 -5.81 -2.50
C TYR A 168 -0.50 -5.51 -3.37
N THR A 169 -1.38 -6.51 -3.51
CA THR A 169 -2.65 -6.43 -4.26
C THR A 169 -3.88 -6.60 -3.35
N HIS A 170 -3.69 -7.04 -2.10
CA HIS A 170 -4.77 -7.17 -1.13
C HIS A 170 -4.33 -6.78 0.28
N CYS A 171 -5.29 -6.30 1.07
CA CYS A 171 -5.17 -6.21 2.51
C CYS A 171 -5.75 -7.47 3.16
N VAL A 172 -5.01 -8.11 4.05
CA VAL A 172 -5.37 -9.39 4.67
C VAL A 172 -5.44 -9.28 6.18
N ARG A 173 -6.40 -10.00 6.78
CA ARG A 173 -6.48 -10.19 8.23
C ARG A 173 -7.13 -11.53 8.56
N GLN A 174 -6.39 -12.44 9.20
CA GLN A 174 -6.91 -13.73 9.71
C GLN A 174 -7.83 -14.45 8.71
N SER A 175 -7.39 -14.57 7.45
CA SER A 175 -8.09 -15.18 6.30
C SER A 175 -9.13 -14.35 5.55
N LEU A 176 -9.44 -13.11 5.97
CA LEU A 176 -10.23 -12.17 5.18
C LEU A 176 -9.33 -11.42 4.18
N ARG A 177 -9.66 -11.47 2.89
CA ARG A 177 -9.00 -10.69 1.82
C ARG A 177 -9.85 -9.49 1.47
N TYR A 178 -9.25 -8.31 1.49
CA TYR A 178 -9.84 -7.06 1.09
C TYR A 178 -9.19 -6.62 -0.22
N PRO A 179 -9.92 -6.55 -1.35
CA PRO A 179 -9.37 -6.13 -2.62
C PRO A 179 -9.01 -4.64 -2.58
N PHE A 180 -7.86 -4.26 -3.14
CA PHE A 180 -7.66 -2.87 -3.54
C PHE A 180 -8.65 -2.57 -4.68
N THR A 181 -9.52 -1.59 -4.50
CA THR A 181 -10.59 -1.29 -5.48
C THR A 181 -10.04 -1.06 -6.89
N PRO A 182 -10.73 -1.50 -7.96
CA PRO A 182 -10.22 -1.42 -9.35
C PRO A 182 -10.10 -0.01 -9.93
N LYS A 183 -10.68 1.01 -9.30
CA LYS A 183 -10.47 2.40 -9.74
C LYS A 183 -9.19 2.94 -9.12
N GLN A 184 -8.13 2.85 -9.92
CA GLN A 184 -6.87 3.62 -9.88
C GLN A 184 -6.41 4.14 -8.51
N ALA A 185 -5.28 3.58 -8.05
CA ALA A 185 -4.25 4.24 -7.26
C ALA A 185 -4.72 5.37 -6.32
N LEU A 186 -5.51 5.02 -5.31
CA LEU A 186 -5.73 5.85 -4.12
C LEU A 186 -5.21 5.17 -2.86
N SER A 187 -4.32 4.20 -3.00
CA SER A 187 -3.68 3.58 -1.83
C SER A 187 -2.70 4.55 -1.17
N SER A 188 -2.13 5.50 -1.92
CA SER A 188 -1.44 6.64 -1.34
C SER A 188 -1.34 7.81 -2.33
N VAL A 189 -1.59 9.04 -1.87
CA VAL A 189 -1.45 10.28 -2.68
C VAL A 189 -0.12 10.95 -2.34
N PRO A 190 0.66 11.52 -3.27
CA PRO A 190 1.89 12.22 -2.92
C PRO A 190 1.66 13.28 -1.84
N ALA A 191 2.56 13.34 -0.85
CA ALA A 191 2.46 14.35 0.19
C ALA A 191 2.72 15.75 -0.38
N SER A 192 2.03 16.74 0.18
CA SER A 192 2.15 18.13 -0.26
C SER A 192 3.40 18.77 0.33
N LEU A 193 4.17 19.47 -0.51
CA LEU A 193 5.31 20.24 -0.06
C LEU A 193 4.85 21.45 0.76
N ILE A 194 5.51 21.69 1.89
CA ILE A 194 5.32 22.91 2.69
C ILE A 194 5.89 24.07 1.87
N SER A 195 5.00 24.88 1.29
CA SER A 195 5.39 26.17 0.72
C SER A 195 5.89 27.09 1.84
N PRO A 196 7.08 27.71 1.73
CA PRO A 196 7.51 28.69 2.71
C PRO A 196 6.51 29.83 2.71
N SER A 197 5.82 30.02 3.84
CA SER A 197 5.11 31.27 4.08
C SER A 197 6.16 32.38 4.12
N GLU A 198 5.91 33.45 3.39
CA GLU A 198 6.68 34.68 3.47
C GLU A 198 6.49 35.28 4.86
N ASP A 199 7.20 34.75 5.85
CA ASP A 199 7.45 35.48 7.09
C ASP A 199 8.95 35.61 7.30
N LYS A 200 9.36 36.87 7.22
CA LYS A 200 10.69 37.33 6.86
C LYS A 200 11.56 37.33 8.12
N THR A 201 12.26 36.22 8.39
CA THR A 201 13.43 36.28 9.29
C THR A 201 14.60 35.50 8.71
N SER A 202 15.49 36.27 8.10
CA SER A 202 16.83 35.98 7.61
C SER A 202 17.57 34.81 8.28
N PHE A 203 17.78 33.72 7.54
CA PHE A 203 19.10 33.09 7.45
C PHE A 203 19.39 32.77 5.99
N GLN A 204 20.55 33.26 5.55
CA GLN A 204 21.03 33.25 4.19
C GLN A 204 21.69 31.90 3.91
N GLU A 205 21.03 31.00 3.18
CA GLU A 205 21.71 29.93 2.45
C GLU A 205 21.14 29.83 1.03
N THR A 206 22.08 29.76 0.09
CA THR A 206 21.94 29.87 -1.36
C THR A 206 21.04 28.79 -1.98
N PRO A 207 20.20 29.14 -2.97
CA PRO A 207 19.34 28.18 -3.66
C PRO A 207 20.17 27.30 -4.58
N MET A 208 20.04 25.98 -4.48
CA MET A 208 20.56 25.09 -5.52
C MET A 208 19.48 24.89 -6.59
N THR A 209 19.71 25.55 -7.72
CA THR A 209 18.95 25.47 -8.96
C THR A 209 18.76 24.03 -9.42
N ALA A 210 17.56 23.73 -9.94
CA ALA A 210 17.28 22.51 -10.69
C ALA A 210 18.29 22.33 -11.82
N LEU A 211 18.97 21.18 -11.88
CA LEU A 211 19.71 20.78 -13.06
C LEU A 211 18.95 19.67 -13.79
N THR A 212 18.35 20.12 -14.88
CA THR A 212 17.99 19.36 -16.08
C THR A 212 19.11 18.42 -16.49
N GLU A 213 18.73 17.27 -17.06
CA GLU A 213 19.61 16.29 -17.68
C GLU A 213 20.59 16.92 -18.70
N ALA A 214 21.84 16.48 -18.64
CA ALA A 214 22.73 16.41 -19.79
C ALA A 214 23.73 15.25 -19.60
N SER A 215 23.62 14.25 -20.49
CA SER A 215 24.72 13.60 -21.24
C SER A 215 26.10 13.60 -20.56
N ASP A 216 26.76 12.49 -20.23
CA ASP A 216 27.02 11.33 -21.08
C ASP A 216 27.65 10.18 -20.24
N SER A 217 27.45 8.94 -20.71
CA SER A 217 28.04 7.65 -20.29
C SER A 217 27.49 6.86 -19.07
N ASP A 218 26.73 5.81 -19.44
CA ASP A 218 26.44 4.53 -18.75
C ASP A 218 25.24 4.49 -17.76
N PRO A 219 24.12 3.79 -18.09
CA PRO A 219 22.91 3.74 -17.27
C PRO A 219 23.08 2.78 -16.09
N LYS A 220 23.76 3.23 -15.04
CA LYS A 220 23.93 2.46 -13.81
C LYS A 220 23.10 3.06 -12.67
N VAL A 221 21.89 2.52 -12.53
CA VAL A 221 21.34 1.97 -11.29
C VAL A 221 21.34 2.92 -10.07
N GLY A 222 20.15 3.47 -9.75
CA GLY A 222 19.96 4.43 -8.66
C GLY A 222 20.48 3.97 -7.30
N VAL A 223 21.22 4.84 -6.61
CA VAL A 223 21.82 4.58 -5.29
C VAL A 223 20.82 4.79 -4.15
N ILE A 224 21.01 4.08 -3.04
CA ILE A 224 20.22 4.20 -1.81
C ILE A 224 20.99 5.11 -0.84
N ARG A 225 20.56 6.35 -0.67
CA ARG A 225 21.19 7.29 0.26
C ARG A 225 20.83 6.93 1.71
N CYS A 226 21.85 6.70 2.53
CA CYS A 226 21.70 6.40 3.96
C CYS A 226 21.60 7.68 4.78
N ASP A 227 22.40 8.70 4.41
CA ASP A 227 22.31 10.05 4.94
C ASP A 227 22.85 11.09 3.92
N THR A 228 23.25 12.28 4.40
CA THR A 228 23.77 13.37 3.58
C THR A 228 25.16 13.11 2.98
N LYS A 229 25.92 12.16 3.53
CA LYS A 229 27.30 11.85 3.12
C LYS A 229 27.48 10.43 2.63
N PHE A 230 26.64 9.49 3.06
CA PHE A 230 26.79 8.06 2.85
C PHE A 230 25.66 7.47 2.00
N TYR A 231 26.02 6.59 1.07
CA TYR A 231 25.09 5.87 0.20
C TYR A 231 25.50 4.43 -0.03
N CYS A 232 24.53 3.61 -0.46
CA CYS A 232 24.71 2.22 -0.81
C CYS A 232 24.26 1.94 -2.26
N PRO A 233 24.78 0.87 -2.90
CA PRO A 233 24.34 0.43 -4.22
C PRO A 233 22.85 0.05 -4.24
N ALA A 234 22.19 0.06 -5.41
CA ALA A 234 20.81 -0.42 -5.51
C ALA A 234 20.67 -1.88 -5.06
N GLY A 235 19.52 -2.21 -4.47
CA GLY A 235 19.22 -3.57 -4.01
C GLY A 235 19.82 -3.91 -2.64
N THR A 236 20.49 -2.95 -1.98
CA THR A 236 21.04 -3.10 -0.63
C THR A 236 20.17 -2.38 0.42
N THR A 237 20.48 -2.54 1.70
CA THR A 237 19.81 -1.82 2.81
C THR A 237 20.84 -1.12 3.68
N CYS A 238 20.60 0.15 4.01
CA CYS A 238 21.45 0.90 4.94
C CYS A 238 21.29 0.37 6.37
N CYS A 239 22.40 -0.05 6.97
CA CYS A 239 22.50 -0.44 8.36
C CYS A 239 23.38 0.54 9.12
N LYS A 240 22.91 0.97 10.29
CA LYS A 240 23.66 1.89 11.16
C LYS A 240 24.37 1.09 12.23
N GLY A 241 25.70 1.06 12.17
CA GLY A 241 26.57 0.46 13.17
C GLY A 241 27.06 1.48 14.19
N SER A 242 27.96 1.03 15.08
CA SER A 242 28.64 1.89 16.06
C SER A 242 29.69 2.81 15.43
N THR A 243 30.24 2.43 14.26
CA THR A 243 31.32 3.15 13.57
C THR A 243 30.85 3.94 12.34
N GLY A 244 29.60 3.80 11.91
CA GLY A 244 29.09 4.47 10.70
C GLY A 244 27.97 3.71 10.00
N TRP A 245 27.79 4.02 8.71
CA TRP A 245 26.84 3.33 7.84
C TRP A 245 27.50 2.19 7.08
N SER A 246 26.73 1.13 6.90
CA SER A 246 27.10 -0.07 6.17
C SER A 246 25.94 -0.54 5.30
N CYS A 247 26.26 -1.22 4.20
CA CYS A 247 25.34 -1.69 3.19
C CYS A 247 25.10 -3.19 3.37
N CYS A 248 23.91 -3.55 3.81
CA CYS A 248 23.45 -4.93 3.81
C CYS A 248 23.11 -5.37 2.37
N PRO A 249 23.65 -6.51 1.88
CA PRO A 249 23.41 -6.97 0.51
C PRO A 249 21.97 -7.42 0.24
N TYR A 250 21.14 -7.55 1.28
CA TYR A 250 19.73 -7.93 1.13
C TYR A 250 18.84 -6.69 1.01
N PRO A 251 17.93 -6.65 0.03
CA PRO A 251 16.89 -5.63 0.00
C PRO A 251 15.93 -5.85 1.18
N LEU A 252 15.64 -4.77 1.92
CA LEU A 252 14.85 -4.80 3.16
C LEU A 252 15.44 -5.73 4.23
N GLY A 253 16.77 -5.87 4.25
CA GLY A 253 17.49 -6.69 5.21
C GLY A 253 17.33 -6.17 6.64
N LYS A 254 17.22 -7.08 7.60
CA LYS A 254 17.20 -6.73 9.03
C LYS A 254 18.63 -6.58 9.53
N CYS A 255 18.99 -5.38 9.99
CA CYS A 255 20.29 -5.12 10.60
C CYS A 255 20.37 -5.79 11.98
N CYS A 256 21.43 -6.53 12.23
CA CYS A 256 21.66 -7.12 13.54
C CYS A 256 22.28 -6.10 14.50
N ALA A 257 22.09 -6.31 15.80
CA ALA A 257 22.57 -5.38 16.84
C ALA A 257 24.10 -5.28 16.91
N ASP A 258 24.82 -6.23 16.30
CA ASP A 258 26.27 -6.20 16.17
C ASP A 258 26.79 -5.14 15.19
N GLY A 259 25.92 -4.56 14.36
CA GLY A 259 26.29 -3.56 13.36
C GLY A 259 27.18 -4.07 12.23
N GLN A 260 27.42 -5.38 12.14
CA GLN A 260 28.31 -6.00 11.15
C GLN A 260 27.59 -7.02 10.27
N HIS A 261 26.52 -7.62 10.77
CA HIS A 261 25.78 -8.65 10.06
C HIS A 261 24.34 -8.24 9.83
N CYS A 262 23.77 -8.73 8.74
CA CYS A 262 22.36 -8.52 8.47
C CYS A 262 21.69 -9.81 7.99
N CYS A 263 20.39 -9.87 8.19
CA CYS A 263 19.57 -10.98 7.78
C CYS A 263 18.67 -10.59 6.62
N GLN A 264 18.40 -11.55 5.74
CA GLN A 264 17.39 -11.38 4.71
C GLN A 264 16.04 -11.09 5.35
N TYR A 265 15.20 -10.34 4.65
CA TYR A 265 13.84 -10.05 5.09
C TYR A 265 13.09 -11.32 5.54
N GLY A 266 12.42 -11.23 6.70
CA GLY A 266 11.69 -12.33 7.31
C GLY A 266 12.53 -13.29 8.16
N TYR A 267 13.84 -13.09 8.27
CA TYR A 267 14.70 -13.77 9.24
C TYR A 267 15.01 -12.87 10.44
N THR A 268 15.21 -13.49 11.61
CA THR A 268 15.64 -12.81 12.83
C THR A 268 17.11 -13.09 13.10
N CYS A 269 17.84 -12.08 13.56
CA CYS A 269 19.23 -12.25 13.99
C CYS A 269 19.29 -13.14 15.23
N SER A 270 20.11 -14.19 15.18
CA SER A 270 20.36 -15.01 16.36
C SER A 270 21.15 -14.20 17.40
N PRO A 271 20.84 -14.29 18.70
CA PRO A 271 21.56 -13.56 19.76
C PRO A 271 23.03 -13.94 19.92
N THR A 272 23.44 -15.12 19.43
CA THR A 272 24.74 -15.71 19.76
C THR A 272 25.69 -15.86 18.58
N PHE A 273 25.23 -15.89 17.32
CA PHE A 273 26.12 -16.11 16.17
C PHE A 273 25.55 -15.52 14.88
N LYS A 274 26.46 -15.18 13.96
CA LYS A 274 26.34 -14.72 12.55
C LYS A 274 25.35 -15.53 11.69
N SER A 275 24.11 -15.60 12.13
CA SER A 275 23.11 -16.52 11.61
C SER A 275 21.72 -15.94 11.77
N CYS A 276 20.88 -16.31 10.83
CA CYS A 276 19.55 -15.78 10.61
C CYS A 276 18.56 -16.93 10.76
N ILE A 277 17.57 -16.77 11.64
CA ILE A 277 16.60 -17.80 11.99
C ILE A 277 15.19 -17.45 11.47
N LYS A 278 14.51 -18.45 10.91
CA LYS A 278 13.11 -18.34 10.47
C LYS A 278 12.38 -19.67 10.66
N PHE A 279 11.42 -19.71 11.59
CA PHE A 279 10.53 -20.84 11.97
C PHE A 279 11.18 -22.19 12.36
N SER A 280 12.37 -22.52 11.84
CA SER A 280 13.22 -23.67 12.18
C SER A 280 14.47 -23.74 11.27
N SER A 281 14.55 -22.92 10.21
CA SER A 281 15.72 -22.83 9.33
C SER A 281 16.73 -21.82 9.86
N GLN A 282 17.99 -22.23 9.93
CA GLN A 282 19.14 -21.36 10.23
C GLN A 282 19.98 -21.20 8.97
N VAL A 283 20.20 -19.96 8.55
CA VAL A 283 21.07 -19.62 7.41
C VAL A 283 22.16 -18.65 7.87
N ALA A 284 23.28 -18.60 7.15
CA ALA A 284 24.34 -17.65 7.45
C ALA A 284 23.85 -16.20 7.27
N SER A 285 24.30 -15.29 8.14
CA SER A 285 24.02 -13.87 7.96
C SER A 285 24.82 -13.29 6.80
N GLY A 286 24.26 -12.29 6.12
CA GLY A 286 24.98 -11.48 5.14
C GLY A 286 26.01 -10.60 5.83
N VAL A 287 27.21 -10.54 5.23
CA VAL A 287 28.25 -9.57 5.62
C VAL A 287 27.85 -8.22 5.03
N GLN A 288 27.93 -7.17 5.85
CA GLN A 288 27.68 -5.81 5.38
C GLN A 288 28.95 -5.22 4.79
N GLU A 289 28.82 -4.43 3.72
CA GLU A 289 29.92 -3.64 3.14
C GLU A 289 29.92 -2.22 3.73
N GLU A 290 31.02 -1.49 3.66
CA GLU A 290 31.02 -0.08 4.09
C GLU A 290 30.21 0.78 3.12
N ALA A 291 29.43 1.74 3.65
CA ALA A 291 28.73 2.69 2.81
C ALA A 291 29.72 3.62 2.12
N LYS A 292 29.47 3.92 0.85
CA LYS A 292 30.30 4.83 0.06
C LYS A 292 29.97 6.26 0.43
N THR A 293 30.96 7.13 0.34
CA THR A 293 30.77 8.57 0.47
C THR A 293 30.67 9.22 -0.89
N ASP A 294 29.82 10.24 -1.02
CA ASP A 294 29.86 11.16 -2.16
C ASP A 294 31.22 11.89 -2.24
#